data_AF-A0A117JSD5-F1
#
_entry.id   AF-A0A117JSD5-F1
#
_cell.length_a   1.000
_cell.length_b   1.000
_cell.length_c   1.000
_cell.angle_alpha   90.00
_cell.angle_beta   90.00
_cell.angle_gamma   90.00
#
_symmetry.space_group_name_H-M   'P 1'
#
loop_
_entity.id
_entity.type
_entity.pdbx_description
1 polymer ?
#
loop_
_entity_poly.entity_id
_entity_poly.type
_entity_poly.pdbx_seq_one_letter_code
_entity_poly.pdbx_strand_id
1 'polypeptide(L)' 'MLALPPVPPVVQSVSSVRLGRNYYVRVAGNDYSVDPGAIGQLVEVITTLDRVTVTRSGRLAVNP' A
#
# COMPACT_ATOMS: atom_id res chain seq x y z
N MET A 1 -16.67 -31.70 -19.12
CA MET A 1 -16.19 -30.43 -18.52
C MET A 1 -15.18 -30.79 -17.45
N LEU A 2 -14.01 -30.13 -17.42
CA LEU A 2 -12.96 -30.37 -16.42
C LEU A 2 -13.10 -29.32 -15.32
N ALA A 3 -12.99 -29.72 -14.05
CA ALA A 3 -13.07 -28.78 -12.93
C ALA A 3 -11.84 -27.86 -12.93
N LEU A 4 -12.07 -26.54 -12.77
CA LEU A 4 -10.97 -25.60 -12.59
C LEU A 4 -10.35 -25.76 -11.19
N PRO A 5 -9.02 -25.57 -11.06
CA PRO A 5 -8.39 -25.49 -9.76
C PRO A 5 -8.95 -24.28 -8.98
N PRO A 6 -9.15 -24.42 -7.65
CA PRO A 6 -9.65 -23.33 -6.83
C PRO A 6 -8.61 -22.19 -6.78
N VAL A 7 -9.08 -20.96 -6.99
CA VAL A 7 -8.27 -19.73 -6.88
C VAL A 7 -8.77 -18.95 -5.67
N PRO A 8 -7.89 -18.59 -4.71
CA PRO A 8 -8.31 -17.80 -3.56
C PRO A 8 -8.73 -16.38 -3.99
N PRO A 9 -9.65 -15.73 -3.27
CA PRO A 9 -10.01 -14.36 -3.54
C PRO A 9 -8.84 -13.42 -3.28
N VAL A 10 -8.77 -12.33 -4.04
CA VAL A 10 -7.85 -11.22 -3.76
C VAL A 10 -8.42 -10.44 -2.57
N VAL A 11 -7.69 -10.43 -1.46
CA VAL A 11 -8.09 -9.78 -0.21
C VAL A 11 -7.35 -8.47 0.07
N GLN A 12 -6.52 -8.04 -0.88
CA GLN A 12 -5.72 -6.82 -0.77
C GLN A 12 -5.86 -5.94 -2.01
N SER A 13 -5.72 -4.64 -1.82
CA SER A 13 -5.49 -3.68 -2.90
C SER A 13 -4.02 -3.28 -2.89
N VAL A 14 -3.43 -3.10 -4.07
CA VAL A 14 -2.06 -2.60 -4.24
C VAL A 14 -2.10 -1.41 -5.18
N SER A 15 -1.49 -0.30 -4.78
CA SER A 15 -1.33 0.88 -5.63
C SER A 15 0.07 1.47 -5.50
N SER A 16 0.53 2.17 -6.53
CA SER A 16 1.80 2.88 -6.49
C SER A 16 1.55 4.37 -6.65
N VAL A 17 2.12 5.17 -5.75
CA VAL A 17 1.95 6.62 -5.75
C VAL A 17 3.29 7.29 -5.50
N ARG A 18 3.52 8.45 -6.12
CA ARG A 18 4.66 9.29 -5.79
C ARG A 18 4.33 10.08 -4.53
N LEU A 19 5.10 9.89 -3.46
CA LEU A 19 4.79 10.50 -2.18
C LEU A 19 4.89 12.03 -2.27
N GLY A 20 3.81 12.72 -1.92
CA GLY A 20 3.74 14.18 -1.88
C GLY A 20 4.62 14.76 -0.77
N ARG A 21 4.87 16.08 -0.84
CA ARG A 21 5.63 16.80 0.20
C ARG A 21 4.94 16.84 1.57
N ASN A 22 3.64 16.58 1.58
CA ASN A 22 2.85 16.44 2.80
C ASN A 22 3.05 15.08 3.48
N TYR A 23 3.87 14.17 2.95
CA TYR A 23 4.20 12.86 3.55
C TYR A 23 2.99 11.97 3.91
N TYR A 24 1.81 12.20 3.33
CA TYR A 24 0.60 11.39 3.56
C TYR A 24 0.21 10.57 2.34
N VAL A 25 -0.35 9.38 2.58
CA VAL A 25 -1.11 8.61 1.59
C VAL A 25 -2.57 8.51 2.00
N ARG A 26 -3.48 8.71 1.05
CA ARG A 26 -4.92 8.60 1.27
C ARG A 26 -5.40 7.20 0.91
N VAL A 27 -5.95 6.47 1.88
CA VAL A 27 -6.51 5.13 1.70
C VAL A 27 -7.89 5.07 2.34
N ALA A 28 -8.89 4.66 1.56
CA ALA A 28 -10.28 4.50 2.03
C ALA A 28 -10.83 5.72 2.81
N GLY A 29 -10.44 6.93 2.41
CA GLY A 29 -10.86 8.18 3.07
C GLY A 29 -9.94 8.68 4.18
N ASN A 30 -9.00 7.86 4.67
CA ASN A 30 -8.08 8.19 5.76
C ASN A 30 -6.68 8.55 5.26
N ASP A 31 -6.03 9.52 5.91
CA ASP A 31 -4.63 9.88 5.65
C ASP A 31 -3.68 9.13 6.59
N TYR A 32 -2.68 8.49 6.01
CA TYR A 32 -1.62 7.79 6.75
C TYR A 32 -0.29 8.48 6.52
N SER A 33 0.39 8.81 7.62
CA SER A 33 1.74 9.36 7.58
C SER A 33 2.72 8.31 7.05
N VAL A 34 3.63 8.74 6.20
CA VAL A 34 4.76 7.94 5.70
C VAL A 34 6.05 8.63 6.14
N ASP A 35 7.15 7.87 6.21
CA ASP A 35 8.48 8.43 6.45
C ASP A 35 8.77 9.59 5.46
N PRO A 36 9.01 10.82 5.95
CA PRO A 36 9.36 11.97 5.11
C PRO A 36 10.61 11.74 4.23
N GLY A 37 11.50 10.81 4.60
CA GLY A 37 12.62 10.37 3.77
C GLY A 37 12.20 9.71 2.44
N ALA A 38 10.92 9.37 2.29
CA ALA A 38 10.33 8.88 1.05
C ALA A 38 9.70 9.97 0.16
N ILE A 39 9.70 11.25 0.58
CA ILE A 39 9.10 12.34 -0.20
C ILE A 39 9.68 12.39 -1.61
N GLY A 40 8.79 12.52 -2.60
CA GLY A 40 9.16 12.56 -4.01
C GLY A 40 9.61 11.22 -4.58
N GLN A 41 9.42 10.10 -3.87
CA GLN A 41 9.74 8.77 -4.36
C GLN A 41 8.48 7.97 -4.64
N LEU A 42 8.61 6.95 -5.46
CA LEU A 42 7.52 6.00 -5.68
C LEU A 42 7.43 5.07 -4.47
N VAL A 43 6.24 5.01 -3.88
CA VAL A 43 5.91 4.07 -2.81
C VAL A 43 4.80 3.14 -3.27
N GLU A 44 4.86 1.90 -2.81
CA GLU A 44 3.79 0.92 -2.96
C GLU A 44 2.94 0.94 -1.69
N VAL A 45 1.62 1.01 -1.86
CA VAL A 45 0.63 1.01 -0.80
C VAL A 45 -0.19 -0.27 -0.92
N ILE A 46 -0.03 -1.15 0.05
CA ILE A 46 -0.79 -2.38 0.20
C ILE A 46 -1.85 -2.13 1.26
N THR A 47 -3.11 -2.41 0.91
CA THR A 47 -4.26 -2.24 1.82
C THR A 47 -4.99 -3.56 1.96
N THR A 48 -5.20 -3.95 3.19
CA THR A 48 -6.06 -5.07 3.61
C THR A 48 -7.20 -4.50 4.46
N LEU A 49 -8.06 -5.35 5.01
CA LEU A 49 -9.19 -4.90 5.82
C LEU A 49 -8.77 -4.20 7.11
N ASP A 50 -7.64 -4.61 7.71
CA ASP A 50 -7.18 -4.16 9.03
C ASP A 50 -5.84 -3.41 8.98
N ARG A 51 -5.15 -3.44 7.84
CA ARG A 51 -3.81 -2.87 7.71
C ARG A 51 -3.59 -2.10 6.43
N VAL A 52 -2.90 -0.98 6.57
CA VAL A 52 -2.25 -0.23 5.48
C VAL A 52 -0.75 -0.39 5.64
N THR A 53 -0.07 -0.74 4.56
CA THR A 53 1.38 -0.96 4.53
C THR A 53 1.98 -0.17 3.38
N VAL A 54 2.99 0.65 3.67
CA VAL A 54 3.69 1.45 2.66
C VAL A 54 5.12 0.95 2.55
N THR A 55 5.59 0.70 1.33
CA THR A 55 6.99 0.32 1.06
C THR A 55 7.61 1.24 0.01
N ARG A 56 8.91 1.53 0.14
CA ARG A 56 9.71 2.21 -0.89
C ARG A 56 10.73 1.20 -1.40
N SER A 57 10.73 0.91 -2.71
CA SER A 57 11.69 -0.03 -3.32
C SER A 57 11.76 -1.39 -2.60
N GLY A 58 10.62 -1.90 -2.08
CA GLY A 58 10.54 -3.15 -1.32
C GLY A 58 10.97 -3.06 0.16
N ARG A 59 11.36 -1.87 0.64
CA ARG A 59 11.66 -1.64 2.06
C ARG A 59 10.45 -1.03 2.76
N LEU A 60 9.97 -1.72 3.79
CA LEU A 60 8.82 -1.34 4.60
C LEU A 60 9.06 0.00 5.32
N ALA A 61 8.15 0.96 5.11
CA ALA A 61 8.00 2.16 5.91
C ALA A 61 6.67 2.03 6.69
N VAL A 62 6.72 1.34 7.83
CA VAL A 62 5.60 1.28 8.78
C VAL A 62 6.01 2.08 10.00
N ASN A 63 5.26 3.14 10.30
CA ASN A 63 5.31 3.81 11.59
C ASN A 63 4.08 3.31 12.39
N PRO A 64 4.23 2.84 13.65
CA PRO A 64 3.13 2.39 14.51
C PRO A 64 2.05 3.45 14.75
#